data_AF-A0A6A3JPI1-F1
#
_entry.id   AF-A0A6A3JPI1-F1
#
_cell.length_a   1.000
_cell.length_b   1.000
_cell.length_c   1.000
_cell.angle_alpha   90.00
_cell.angle_beta   90.00
_cell.angle_gamma   90.00
#
_symmetry.space_group_name_H-M   'P 1'
#
loop_
_entity.id
_entity.type
_entity.pdbx_description
1 polymer ?
#
loop_
_entity_poly.entity_id
_entity_poly.type
_entity_poly.pdbx_seq_one_letter_code
_entity_poly.pdbx_strand_id
1 'polypeptide(L)'
;MLSWVWESKLVDCGAEIEVVNDYKASRASGVSKSSVTLSSFSKRYRGATASASGRCFFEAIQAVAHMLGRPEALPLMVWLRFVEIHGEPANGVTKRDMAKFFKFLRTARCHIDAGAITRNHLNKSTKTVQQLGSYARGLSEGWYIVHAGEQLREHCFALHAQGPDVEPAVIDKFDDSATPPCRVEPFDNLKWIRRVVSIRRVRLLPQSFEFPPEKKQRTN
;
A
#
# COMPACT_ATOMS: atom_id res chain seq x y z
N MET A 1 -8.90 -19.18 7.45
CA MET A 1 -10.10 -18.33 7.26
C MET A 1 -9.69 -17.17 6.36
N LEU A 2 -10.18 -17.16 5.12
CA LEU A 2 -9.94 -16.07 4.16
C LEU A 2 -10.54 -14.80 4.75
N SER A 3 -9.70 -13.84 5.07
CA SER A 3 -10.03 -12.71 5.94
C SER A 3 -10.61 -11.52 5.16
N TRP A 4 -11.14 -11.78 3.96
CA TRP A 4 -11.56 -10.78 3.00
C TRP A 4 -13.02 -10.42 3.20
N VAL A 5 -13.30 -9.18 3.63
CA VAL A 5 -14.65 -8.62 3.61
C VAL A 5 -14.91 -8.13 2.18
N TRP A 6 -15.34 -9.06 1.32
CA TRP A 6 -15.54 -8.83 -0.11
C TRP A 6 -16.75 -7.95 -0.45
N GLU A 7 -17.76 -7.85 0.42
CA GLU A 7 -19.09 -7.36 0.01
C GLU A 7 -19.71 -6.30 0.93
N SER A 8 -19.59 -6.42 2.26
CA SER A 8 -20.41 -5.58 3.15
C SER A 8 -20.04 -4.09 3.19
N LYS A 9 -18.85 -3.70 2.71
CA LYS A 9 -18.46 -2.29 2.52
C LYS A 9 -18.60 -1.78 1.09
N LEU A 10 -19.08 -2.62 0.16
CA LEU A 10 -19.39 -2.22 -1.22
C LEU A 10 -20.85 -1.81 -1.43
N VAL A 11 -21.68 -1.93 -0.39
CA VAL A 11 -23.10 -1.59 -0.46
C VAL A 11 -23.29 -0.12 -0.90
N ASP A 12 -22.33 0.76 -0.62
CA ASP A 12 -22.33 2.16 -1.06
C ASP A 12 -21.81 2.41 -2.50
N CYS A 13 -21.31 1.39 -3.22
CA CYS A 13 -20.82 1.50 -4.60
C CYS A 13 -21.63 0.66 -5.61
N GLY A 14 -22.84 0.21 -5.23
CA GLY A 14 -23.65 -0.75 -5.99
C GLY A 14 -23.89 -0.32 -7.44
N ALA A 15 -24.24 0.95 -7.66
CA ALA A 15 -24.47 1.49 -9.00
C ALA A 15 -23.19 1.55 -9.86
N GLU A 16 -22.01 1.76 -9.26
CA GLU A 16 -20.75 1.85 -10.00
C GLU A 16 -20.12 0.50 -10.34
N ILE A 17 -20.37 -0.54 -9.54
CA ILE A 17 -19.96 -1.91 -9.86
C ILE A 17 -20.72 -2.44 -11.08
N GLU A 18 -22.01 -2.11 -11.21
CA GLU A 18 -22.81 -2.44 -12.39
C GLU A 18 -22.20 -1.81 -13.64
N VAL A 19 -21.80 -0.53 -13.60
CA VAL A 19 -21.13 0.15 -14.73
C VAL A 19 -19.80 -0.52 -15.12
N VAL A 20 -19.02 -1.02 -14.14
CA VAL A 20 -17.79 -1.78 -14.42
C VAL A 20 -18.10 -3.14 -15.05
N ASN A 21 -19.17 -3.81 -14.59
CA ASN A 21 -19.61 -5.08 -15.14
C ASN A 21 -20.17 -4.92 -16.56
N ASP A 22 -20.93 -3.86 -16.83
CA ASP A 22 -21.42 -3.48 -18.15
C ASP A 22 -20.25 -3.14 -19.10
N TYR A 23 -19.21 -2.47 -18.60
CA TYR A 23 -17.98 -2.27 -19.37
C TYR A 23 -17.30 -3.60 -19.73
N LYS A 24 -17.25 -4.59 -18.81
CA LYS A 24 -16.68 -5.91 -19.11
C LYS A 24 -17.53 -6.65 -20.15
N ALA A 25 -18.86 -6.63 -19.99
CA ALA A 25 -19.80 -7.27 -20.90
C ALA A 25 -19.74 -6.66 -22.31
N SER A 26 -19.65 -5.34 -22.41
CA SER A 26 -19.49 -4.62 -23.69
C SER A 26 -18.14 -4.92 -24.36
N ARG A 27 -17.06 -5.09 -23.59
CA ARG A 27 -15.75 -5.48 -24.13
C ARG A 27 -15.71 -6.94 -24.61
N ALA A 28 -16.41 -7.84 -23.91
CA ALA A 28 -16.53 -9.24 -24.31
C ALA A 28 -17.42 -9.44 -25.55
N SER A 29 -18.41 -8.57 -25.75
CA SER A 29 -19.34 -8.60 -26.89
C SER A 29 -18.89 -7.77 -28.10
N GLY A 30 -17.75 -7.07 -28.03
CA GLY A 30 -17.25 -6.23 -29.13
C GLY A 30 -18.06 -4.96 -29.39
N VAL A 31 -19.07 -4.66 -28.56
CA VAL A 31 -19.96 -3.51 -28.73
C VAL A 31 -19.40 -2.32 -27.95
N SER A 32 -18.84 -1.34 -28.66
CA SER A 32 -18.39 -0.07 -28.07
C SER A 32 -19.59 0.80 -27.67
N LYS A 33 -20.19 0.55 -26.50
CA LYS A 33 -21.23 1.41 -25.93
C LYS A 33 -20.99 1.67 -24.44
N SER A 34 -20.16 2.65 -24.12
CA SER A 34 -20.39 3.52 -22.95
C SER A 34 -19.65 4.84 -23.14
N SER A 35 -20.39 5.94 -23.03
CA SER A 35 -19.88 7.33 -23.05
C SER A 35 -19.06 7.67 -21.80
N VAL A 36 -19.10 6.81 -20.78
CA VAL A 36 -18.25 6.93 -19.60
C VAL A 36 -17.06 5.99 -19.72
N THR A 37 -15.96 6.56 -20.20
CA THR A 37 -14.71 5.83 -20.28
C THR A 37 -14.28 5.34 -18.89
N LEU A 38 -13.87 4.08 -18.78
CA LEU A 38 -13.24 3.51 -17.58
C LEU A 38 -12.11 4.41 -17.04
N SER A 39 -11.49 5.24 -17.90
CA SER A 39 -10.50 6.24 -17.52
C SER A 39 -11.04 7.37 -16.62
N SER A 40 -12.32 7.74 -16.75
CA SER A 40 -12.98 8.75 -15.92
C SER A 40 -13.34 8.20 -14.54
N PHE A 41 -13.84 6.96 -14.48
CA PHE A 41 -14.13 6.24 -13.23
C PHE A 41 -12.88 5.81 -12.48
N SER A 42 -11.91 5.24 -13.20
CA SER A 42 -10.64 4.80 -12.59
C SER A 42 -9.80 5.95 -12.05
N LYS A 43 -10.15 7.23 -12.25
CA LYS A 43 -9.48 8.34 -11.54
C LYS A 43 -10.00 8.52 -10.10
N ARG A 44 -11.26 8.17 -9.83
CA ARG A 44 -11.89 8.35 -8.52
C ARG A 44 -11.55 7.25 -7.52
N TYR A 45 -11.23 6.05 -8.01
CA TYR A 45 -11.02 4.85 -7.21
C TYR A 45 -9.59 4.28 -7.32
N ARG A 46 -8.54 5.12 -7.13
CA ARG A 46 -7.12 4.66 -7.07
C ARG A 46 -6.47 4.90 -5.71
N GLY A 47 -7.25 4.78 -4.65
CA GLY A 47 -6.71 4.79 -3.30
C GLY A 47 -6.62 3.38 -2.76
N ALA A 48 -5.58 3.10 -1.99
CA ALA A 48 -5.46 1.85 -1.26
C ALA A 48 -6.43 1.89 -0.06
N THR A 49 -7.53 1.12 -0.12
CA THR A 49 -8.61 1.11 0.90
C THR A 49 -8.96 -0.28 1.42
N ALA A 50 -8.44 -1.36 0.84
CA ALA A 50 -9.01 -2.70 1.01
C ALA A 50 -8.88 -3.34 2.42
N SER A 51 -8.22 -2.67 3.37
CA SER A 51 -8.22 -3.04 4.80
C SER A 51 -9.54 -2.67 5.49
N ALA A 52 -9.90 -3.40 6.54
CA ALA A 52 -11.08 -3.09 7.37
C ALA A 52 -11.09 -1.64 7.91
N SER A 53 -9.92 -1.09 8.24
CA SER A 53 -9.74 0.26 8.73
C SER A 53 -9.60 1.34 7.64
N GLY A 54 -9.48 0.94 6.37
CA GLY A 54 -9.09 1.82 5.26
C GLY A 54 -7.62 2.26 5.24
N ARG A 55 -6.78 1.81 6.19
CA ARG A 55 -5.39 2.25 6.39
C ARG A 55 -4.32 1.25 5.96
N CYS A 56 -4.63 0.31 5.06
CA CYS A 56 -3.70 -0.74 4.60
C CYS A 56 -2.29 -0.24 4.25
N PHE A 57 -2.17 0.96 3.68
CA PHE A 57 -0.88 1.59 3.39
C PHE A 57 -0.05 1.85 4.65
N PHE A 58 -0.65 2.44 5.66
CA PHE A 58 0.03 2.74 6.93
C PHE A 58 0.30 1.45 7.71
N GLU A 59 -0.70 0.56 7.78
CA GLU A 59 -0.64 -0.75 8.42
C GLU A 59 0.48 -1.62 7.84
N ALA A 60 0.69 -1.61 6.53
CA ALA A 60 1.79 -2.34 5.91
C ALA A 60 3.17 -1.83 6.37
N ILE A 61 3.33 -0.51 6.59
CA ILE A 61 4.59 0.05 7.12
C ILE A 61 4.77 -0.32 8.59
N GLN A 62 3.69 -0.29 9.38
CA GLN A 62 3.72 -0.74 10.78
C GLN A 62 4.09 -2.22 10.90
N ALA A 63 3.52 -3.07 10.05
CA ALA A 63 3.87 -4.49 9.98
C ALA A 63 5.36 -4.68 9.70
N VAL A 64 5.93 -3.95 8.74
CA VAL A 64 7.37 -4.02 8.46
C VAL A 64 8.20 -3.52 9.64
N ALA A 65 7.81 -2.41 10.27
CA ALA A 65 8.50 -1.89 11.45
C ALA A 65 8.52 -2.92 12.60
N HIS A 66 7.40 -3.61 12.82
CA HIS A 66 7.29 -4.70 13.78
C HIS A 66 8.22 -5.88 13.42
N MET A 67 8.22 -6.32 12.16
CA MET A 67 9.10 -7.41 11.69
C MET A 67 10.59 -7.07 11.75
N LEU A 68 10.94 -5.79 11.68
CA LEU A 68 12.30 -5.29 11.87
C LEU A 68 12.65 -5.06 13.35
N GLY A 69 11.79 -5.49 14.28
CA GLY A 69 12.02 -5.44 15.73
C GLY A 69 11.85 -4.05 16.36
N ARG A 70 11.25 -3.10 15.63
CA ARG A 70 11.09 -1.71 16.08
C ARG A 70 9.69 -1.17 15.78
N PRO A 71 8.64 -1.70 16.44
CA PRO A 71 7.26 -1.26 16.22
C PRO A 71 7.06 0.24 16.51
N GLU A 72 7.89 0.84 17.36
CA GLU A 72 7.90 2.27 17.67
C GLU A 72 8.44 3.15 16.52
N ALA A 73 9.01 2.57 15.46
CA ALA A 73 9.59 3.33 14.36
C ALA A 73 8.55 4.13 13.55
N LEU A 74 7.28 3.71 13.59
CA LEU A 74 6.16 4.44 12.98
C LEU A 74 4.91 4.38 13.87
N PRO A 75 4.81 5.24 14.89
CA PRO A 75 3.68 5.23 15.80
C PRO A 75 2.43 5.84 15.15
N LEU A 76 1.24 5.41 15.59
CA LEU A 76 -0.05 5.86 15.06
C LEU A 76 -0.21 7.39 15.05
N MET A 77 0.36 8.08 16.04
CA MET A 77 0.36 9.56 16.12
C MET A 77 0.98 10.24 14.89
N VAL A 78 1.92 9.60 14.19
CA VAL A 78 2.50 10.13 12.94
C VAL A 78 1.43 10.13 11.84
N TRP A 79 0.61 9.08 11.76
CA TRP A 79 -0.52 9.04 10.83
C TRP A 79 -1.57 10.09 11.16
N LEU A 80 -1.97 10.19 12.43
CA LEU A 80 -2.97 11.16 12.88
C LEU A 80 -2.54 12.61 12.58
N ARG A 81 -1.27 12.95 12.84
CA ARG A 81 -0.72 14.26 12.51
C ARG A 81 -0.65 14.51 10.99
N PHE A 82 -0.35 13.47 10.21
CA PHE A 82 -0.41 13.59 8.75
C PHE A 82 -1.83 13.90 8.27
N VAL A 83 -2.83 13.20 8.79
CA VAL A 83 -4.26 13.40 8.48
C VAL A 83 -4.73 14.79 8.90
N GLU A 84 -4.31 15.28 10.07
CA GLU A 84 -4.63 16.62 10.56
C GLU A 84 -4.12 17.72 9.59
N ILE A 85 -2.91 17.56 9.06
CA ILE A 85 -2.28 18.54 8.17
C ILE A 85 -2.79 18.44 6.73
N HIS A 86 -3.04 17.22 6.24
CA HIS A 86 -3.27 16.96 4.82
C HIS A 86 -4.71 16.53 4.47
N GLY A 87 -5.55 16.30 5.48
CA GLY A 87 -6.88 15.71 5.35
C GLY A 87 -6.85 14.19 5.25
N GLU A 88 -7.92 13.54 5.74
CA GLU A 88 -8.11 12.10 5.58
C GLU A 88 -8.30 11.75 4.10
N PRO A 89 -7.62 10.73 3.55
CA PRO A 89 -7.84 10.29 2.19
C PRO A 89 -9.22 9.64 1.99
N ALA A 90 -10.23 10.44 1.61
CA ALA A 90 -11.63 10.01 1.49
C ALA A 90 -11.87 8.78 0.59
N ASN A 91 -11.04 8.58 -0.44
CA ASN A 91 -11.13 7.44 -1.37
C ASN A 91 -9.93 6.49 -1.23
N GLY A 92 -9.29 6.49 -0.06
CA GLY A 92 -8.07 5.75 0.24
C GLY A 92 -6.78 6.43 -0.14
N VAL A 93 -5.68 5.82 0.27
CA VAL A 93 -4.35 6.39 0.07
C VAL A 93 -3.92 6.25 -1.39
N THR A 94 -3.94 7.36 -2.12
CA THR A 94 -3.49 7.37 -3.52
C THR A 94 -1.97 7.43 -3.61
N LYS A 95 -1.39 7.23 -4.81
CA LYS A 95 0.04 7.48 -5.04
C LYS A 95 0.51 8.87 -4.61
N ARG A 96 -0.36 9.87 -4.76
CA ARG A 96 -0.06 11.26 -4.38
C ARG A 96 0.02 11.38 -2.86
N ASP A 97 -0.88 10.73 -2.14
CA ASP A 97 -0.90 10.74 -0.68
C ASP A 97 0.27 9.94 -0.11
N MET A 98 0.62 8.81 -0.71
CA MET A 98 1.87 8.08 -0.38
C MET A 98 3.10 8.99 -0.54
N ALA A 99 3.21 9.73 -1.65
CA ALA A 99 4.34 10.63 -1.87
C ALA A 99 4.39 11.78 -0.85
N LYS A 100 3.23 12.36 -0.49
CA LYS A 100 3.14 13.36 0.59
C LYS A 100 3.56 12.74 1.93
N PHE A 101 3.07 11.55 2.24
CA PHE A 101 3.38 10.85 3.48
C PHE A 101 4.89 10.56 3.59
N PHE A 102 5.53 10.04 2.55
CA PHE A 102 6.98 9.80 2.57
C PHE A 102 7.80 11.08 2.73
N LYS A 103 7.33 12.20 2.17
CA LYS A 103 7.94 13.51 2.41
C LYS A 103 7.74 13.94 3.87
N PHE A 104 6.54 13.73 4.42
CA PHE A 104 6.20 14.03 5.80
C PHE A 104 7.01 13.22 6.81
N LEU A 105 7.36 11.96 6.52
CA LEU A 105 8.23 11.14 7.37
C LEU A 105 9.57 11.82 7.68
N ARG A 106 10.11 12.63 6.76
CA ARG A 106 11.36 13.38 6.98
C ARG A 106 11.23 14.44 8.07
N THR A 107 10.05 15.02 8.22
CA THR A 107 9.77 16.08 9.19
C THR A 107 9.16 15.54 10.47
N ALA A 108 8.49 14.38 10.41
CA ALA A 108 7.77 13.77 11.52
C ALA A 108 8.67 13.11 12.58
N ARG A 109 9.99 13.22 12.44
CA ARG A 109 10.98 12.65 13.36
C ARG A 109 10.80 11.15 13.65
N CYS A 110 10.44 10.38 12.63
CA CYS A 110 10.27 8.92 12.74
C CYS A 110 11.50 8.15 12.25
N HIS A 111 11.71 6.93 12.75
CA HIS A 111 12.88 6.11 12.41
C HIS A 111 12.76 5.36 11.06
N ILE A 112 11.85 5.78 10.17
CA ILE A 112 11.77 5.25 8.81
C ILE A 112 12.69 6.06 7.89
N ASP A 113 13.54 5.38 7.12
CA ASP A 113 14.37 6.00 6.09
C ASP A 113 13.48 6.44 4.91
N ALA A 114 13.11 7.71 4.94
CA ALA A 114 12.32 8.36 3.91
C ALA A 114 13.02 8.36 2.53
N GLY A 115 14.35 8.32 2.48
CA GLY A 115 15.12 8.24 1.23
C GLY A 115 14.94 6.88 0.56
N ALA A 116 15.04 5.80 1.33
CA ALA A 116 14.82 4.43 0.87
C ALA A 116 13.37 4.21 0.40
N ILE A 117 12.38 4.54 1.23
CA ILE A 117 10.96 4.24 0.94
C ILE A 117 10.35 5.10 -0.19
N THR A 118 10.95 6.27 -0.46
CA THR A 118 10.54 7.10 -1.60
C THR A 118 10.90 6.45 -2.95
N ARG A 119 11.92 5.59 -2.99
CA ARG A 119 12.37 4.92 -4.21
C ARG A 119 11.40 3.79 -4.59
N ASN A 120 10.85 3.87 -5.80
CA ASN A 120 10.08 2.77 -6.37
C ASN A 120 11.03 1.78 -7.06
N HIS A 121 11.02 0.53 -6.62
CA HIS A 121 11.81 -0.56 -7.17
C HIS A 121 11.14 -1.26 -8.33
N LEU A 122 9.85 -1.01 -8.60
CA LEU A 122 9.13 -1.61 -9.72
C LEU A 122 9.59 -1.01 -11.06
N ASN A 123 10.26 -1.80 -11.90
CA ASN A 123 10.77 -1.37 -13.21
C ASN A 123 10.09 -2.08 -14.40
N LYS A 124 9.29 -3.12 -14.14
CA LYS A 124 8.54 -3.85 -15.18
C LYS A 124 7.09 -4.07 -14.75
N SER A 125 6.20 -4.13 -15.72
CA SER A 125 4.78 -4.39 -15.45
C SER A 125 4.62 -5.79 -14.87
N THR A 126 3.91 -5.87 -13.73
CA THR A 126 3.62 -7.12 -13.03
C THR A 126 2.11 -7.23 -12.88
N LYS A 127 1.51 -8.29 -13.43
CA LYS A 127 0.06 -8.46 -13.58
C LYS A 127 -0.48 -9.74 -12.94
N THR A 128 0.38 -10.59 -12.41
CA THR A 128 0.00 -11.81 -11.70
C THR A 128 0.82 -11.98 -10.44
N VAL A 129 0.32 -12.78 -9.50
CA VAL A 129 1.05 -13.16 -8.29
C VAL A 129 2.36 -13.87 -8.65
N GLN A 130 2.37 -14.78 -9.62
CA GLN A 130 3.59 -15.50 -10.05
C GLN A 130 4.66 -14.55 -10.61
N GLN A 131 4.23 -13.53 -11.36
CA GLN A 131 5.15 -12.49 -11.84
C GLN A 131 5.71 -11.66 -10.68
N LEU A 132 4.90 -11.34 -9.67
CA LEU A 132 5.37 -10.64 -8.47
C LEU A 132 6.35 -11.50 -7.66
N GLY A 133 6.07 -12.80 -7.52
CA GLY A 133 6.96 -13.72 -6.81
C GLY A 133 8.33 -13.82 -7.49
N SER A 134 8.31 -14.01 -8.81
CA SER A 134 9.53 -14.01 -9.64
C SER A 134 10.25 -12.67 -9.60
N TYR A 135 9.51 -11.55 -9.52
CA TYR A 135 10.08 -10.21 -9.35
C TYR A 135 10.79 -10.07 -8.01
N ALA A 136 10.13 -10.51 -6.93
CA ALA A 136 10.60 -10.37 -5.56
C ALA A 136 11.91 -11.14 -5.33
N ARG A 137 12.07 -12.31 -5.96
CA ARG A 137 13.32 -13.09 -5.93
C ARG A 137 14.50 -12.38 -6.59
N GLY A 138 14.25 -11.40 -7.46
CA GLY A 138 15.28 -10.53 -8.04
C GLY A 138 15.54 -9.23 -7.26
N LEU A 139 14.85 -8.98 -6.14
CA LEU A 139 15.11 -7.84 -5.27
C LEU A 139 16.26 -8.14 -4.31
N SER A 140 16.93 -7.09 -3.84
CA SER A 140 17.81 -7.22 -2.68
C SER A 140 17.01 -7.66 -1.46
N GLU A 141 17.58 -8.51 -0.61
CA GLU A 141 16.90 -9.02 0.58
C GLU A 141 16.37 -7.90 1.50
N GLY A 142 15.20 -8.17 2.09
CA GLY A 142 14.56 -7.32 3.08
C GLY A 142 13.10 -7.01 2.78
N TRP A 143 12.57 -5.99 3.44
CA TRP A 143 11.15 -5.70 3.47
C TRP A 143 10.74 -4.55 2.57
N TYR A 144 9.59 -4.72 1.92
CA TYR A 144 9.02 -3.81 0.95
C TYR A 144 7.53 -3.58 1.20
N ILE A 145 7.04 -2.39 0.91
CA ILE A 145 5.61 -2.13 0.74
C ILE A 145 5.27 -2.29 -0.72
N VAL A 146 4.30 -3.17 -0.99
CA VAL A 146 3.74 -3.35 -2.32
C VAL A 146 2.39 -2.65 -2.35
N HIS A 147 2.24 -1.76 -3.32
CA HIS A 147 0.95 -1.21 -3.70
C HIS A 147 0.48 -1.98 -4.94
N ALA A 148 -0.62 -2.71 -4.83
CA ALA A 148 -1.19 -3.50 -5.91
C ALA A 148 -2.68 -3.29 -6.02
N GLY A 149 -3.27 -3.72 -7.13
CA GLY A 149 -4.69 -3.54 -7.38
C GLY A 149 -5.29 -4.54 -8.34
N GLU A 150 -6.61 -4.62 -8.28
CA GLU A 150 -7.47 -5.23 -9.28
C GLU A 150 -8.58 -4.22 -9.63
N GLN A 151 -8.65 -3.83 -10.91
CA GLN A 151 -9.66 -2.91 -11.43
C GLN A 151 -9.68 -1.55 -10.70
N LEU A 152 -10.69 -1.31 -9.86
CA LEU A 152 -10.91 -0.08 -9.08
C LEU A 152 -10.48 -0.23 -7.60
N ARG A 153 -9.87 -1.35 -7.23
CA ARG A 153 -9.43 -1.60 -5.85
C ARG A 153 -7.93 -1.65 -5.82
N GLU A 154 -7.36 -0.82 -4.96
CA GLU A 154 -5.95 -0.89 -4.65
C GLU A 154 -5.78 -1.26 -3.16
N HIS A 155 -4.69 -1.94 -2.83
CA HIS A 155 -4.34 -2.41 -1.50
C HIS A 155 -2.83 -2.31 -1.31
N CYS A 156 -2.42 -2.13 -0.07
CA CYS A 156 -1.02 -2.16 0.31
C CYS A 156 -0.76 -3.28 1.31
N PHE A 157 0.33 -4.01 1.08
CA PHE A 157 0.77 -5.11 1.94
C PHE A 157 2.30 -5.12 2.03
N ALA A 158 2.84 -5.81 3.03
CA ALA A 158 4.28 -5.99 3.17
C ALA A 158 4.74 -7.24 2.43
N LEU A 159 5.89 -7.14 1.77
CA LEU A 159 6.58 -8.19 1.04
C LEU A 159 7.98 -8.37 1.62
N HIS A 160 8.33 -9.60 1.96
CA HIS A 160 9.67 -10.01 2.34
C HIS A 160 10.36 -10.66 1.15
N ALA A 161 11.35 -9.96 0.58
CA ALA A 161 12.26 -10.55 -0.39
C ALA A 161 13.35 -11.31 0.37
N GLN A 162 13.38 -12.63 0.21
CA GLN A 162 14.23 -13.54 1.00
C GLN A 162 15.46 -14.06 0.23
N GLY A 163 15.61 -13.64 -1.04
CA GLY A 163 16.68 -14.11 -1.93
C GLY A 163 16.14 -14.82 -3.18
N PRO A 164 17.04 -15.24 -4.08
CA PRO A 164 16.68 -15.79 -5.40
C PRO A 164 16.02 -17.18 -5.36
N ASP A 165 16.35 -17.97 -4.33
CA ASP A 165 15.96 -19.38 -4.21
C ASP A 165 14.90 -19.63 -3.12
N VAL A 166 14.45 -18.57 -2.45
CA VAL A 166 13.46 -18.65 -1.37
C VAL A 166 12.17 -17.97 -1.81
N GLU A 167 11.04 -18.65 -1.60
CA GLU A 167 9.73 -18.08 -1.90
C GLU A 167 9.53 -16.80 -1.06
N PRO A 168 9.12 -15.67 -1.66
CA PRO A 168 8.87 -14.45 -0.91
C PRO A 168 7.72 -14.66 0.07
N ALA A 169 7.80 -13.98 1.21
CA ALA A 169 6.77 -14.03 2.23
C ALA A 169 5.98 -12.71 2.27
N VAL A 170 4.74 -12.73 2.73
CA VAL A 170 3.89 -11.53 2.75
C VAL A 170 3.22 -11.33 4.09
N ILE A 171 2.91 -10.08 4.41
CA ILE A 171 2.02 -9.72 5.51
C ILE A 171 0.96 -8.81 4.93
N ASP A 172 -0.25 -9.34 4.86
CA ASP A 172 -1.39 -8.63 4.28
C ASP A 172 -2.12 -7.78 5.33
N LYS A 173 -1.96 -8.13 6.62
CA LYS A 173 -2.75 -7.57 7.71
C LYS A 173 -1.91 -7.18 8.91
N PHE A 174 -2.32 -6.08 9.52
CA PHE A 174 -1.82 -5.58 10.79
C PHE A 174 -3.01 -5.19 11.66
N ASP A 175 -2.98 -5.66 12.89
CA ASP A 175 -3.97 -5.37 13.93
C ASP A 175 -3.21 -5.16 15.24
N ASP A 176 -3.16 -3.91 15.71
CA ASP A 176 -2.43 -3.54 16.92
C ASP A 176 -3.04 -4.15 18.20
N SER A 177 -4.29 -4.61 18.14
CA SER A 177 -4.97 -5.29 19.23
C SER A 177 -4.68 -6.80 19.29
N ALA A 178 -4.12 -7.38 18.23
CA ALA A 178 -3.85 -8.81 18.13
C ALA A 178 -2.47 -9.20 18.70
N THR A 179 -2.30 -10.46 19.12
CA THR A 179 -1.01 -11.03 19.53
C THR A 179 -0.70 -12.32 18.76
N PRO A 180 0.32 -12.37 17.89
CA PRO A 180 1.10 -11.22 17.40
C PRO A 180 0.25 -10.27 16.53
N PRO A 181 0.62 -8.98 16.40
CA PRO A 181 -0.16 -7.96 15.69
C PRO A 181 -0.20 -8.17 14.18
N CYS A 182 0.73 -8.96 13.65
CA CYS A 182 0.73 -9.41 12.27
C CYS A 182 1.32 -10.80 12.17
N ARG A 183 1.04 -11.48 11.06
CA ARG A 183 1.55 -12.82 10.78
C ARG A 183 2.02 -12.89 9.33
N VAL A 184 3.09 -13.65 9.12
CA VAL A 184 3.54 -13.99 7.77
C VAL A 184 2.55 -14.98 7.17
N GLU A 185 2.10 -14.68 5.96
CA GLU A 185 1.14 -15.47 5.20
C GLU A 185 1.79 -16.05 3.94
N PRO A 186 1.27 -17.18 3.43
CA PRO A 186 1.68 -17.71 2.14
C PRO A 186 1.43 -16.70 1.02
N PHE A 187 2.40 -16.60 0.11
CA PHE A 187 2.37 -15.69 -1.02
C PHE A 187 1.13 -15.87 -1.94
N ASP A 188 0.63 -17.11 -1.98
CA ASP A 188 -0.56 -17.53 -2.74
C ASP A 188 -1.87 -16.85 -2.31
N ASN A 189 -1.92 -16.22 -1.12
CA ASN A 189 -3.07 -15.43 -0.69
C ASN A 189 -3.29 -14.17 -1.56
N LEU A 190 -2.31 -13.81 -2.40
CA LEU A 190 -2.34 -12.64 -3.27
C LEU A 190 -2.83 -12.91 -4.71
N LYS A 191 -3.54 -14.02 -4.96
CA LYS A 191 -4.07 -14.40 -6.29
C LYS A 191 -5.01 -13.36 -6.93
N TRP A 192 -5.55 -12.43 -6.14
CA TRP A 192 -6.37 -11.32 -6.61
C TRP A 192 -5.58 -10.24 -7.38
N ILE A 193 -4.25 -10.17 -7.22
CA ILE A 193 -3.44 -9.11 -7.85
C ILE A 193 -3.49 -9.21 -9.38
N ARG A 194 -3.97 -8.14 -10.03
CA ARG A 194 -3.95 -7.97 -11.49
C ARG A 194 -2.99 -6.89 -11.97
N ARG A 195 -2.47 -6.09 -11.04
CA ARG A 195 -1.53 -5.02 -11.32
C ARG A 195 -0.74 -4.68 -10.07
N VAL A 196 0.58 -4.64 -10.19
CA VAL A 196 1.44 -4.01 -9.19
C VAL A 196 1.70 -2.57 -9.62
N VAL A 197 1.52 -1.66 -8.67
CA VAL A 197 1.54 -0.22 -8.87
C VAL A 197 2.87 0.38 -8.40
N SER A 198 3.40 -0.08 -7.28
CA SER A 198 4.74 0.23 -6.81
C SER A 198 5.26 -0.81 -5.83
N ILE A 199 6.58 -0.93 -5.72
CA ILE A 199 7.28 -1.73 -4.72
C ILE A 199 8.31 -0.82 -4.07
N ARG A 200 8.26 -0.60 -2.75
CA ARG A 200 9.07 0.42 -2.07
C ARG A 200 9.76 -0.18 -0.86
N ARG A 201 11.10 -0.08 -0.79
CA ARG A 201 11.86 -0.69 0.30
C ARG A 201 11.67 0.10 1.60
N VAL A 202 11.37 -0.60 2.69
CA VAL A 202 11.38 0.01 4.02
C VAL A 202 12.72 -0.28 4.65
N ARG A 203 13.36 0.76 5.18
CA ARG A 203 14.56 0.64 6.02
C ARG A 203 14.36 1.48 7.25
N LEU A 204 14.92 1.03 8.35
CA LEU A 204 14.96 1.82 9.58
C LEU A 204 16.24 2.64 9.60
N LEU A 205 16.13 3.86 10.08
CA LEU A 205 17.29 4.67 10.44
C LEU A 205 17.95 4.09 11.70
N PRO A 206 19.27 4.23 11.84
CA PRO A 206 19.97 3.84 13.07
C PRO A 206 19.34 4.49 14.31
N GLN A 207 19.51 3.85 15.45
CA GLN A 207 18.93 4.33 16.71
C GLN A 207 19.51 5.69 17.13
N SER A 208 20.77 5.96 16.80
CA SER A 208 21.48 7.23 17.04
C SER A 208 21.20 8.32 15.99
N PHE A 209 20.18 8.16 15.16
CA PHE A 209 19.87 9.16 14.13
C PHE A 209 19.23 10.40 14.75
N GLU A 210 19.96 11.52 14.73
CA GLU A 210 19.43 12.83 15.14
C GLU A 210 18.68 13.50 13.98
N PHE A 211 17.47 13.99 14.25
CA PHE A 211 16.77 14.81 13.28
C PHE A 211 17.37 16.20 13.23
N PRO A 212 17.58 16.77 12.02
CA PRO A 212 18.02 18.15 11.90
C PRO A 212 17.11 19.09 12.72
N PRO A 213 17.67 20.08 13.43
CA PRO A 213 16.85 21.08 14.10
C PRO A 213 15.98 21.82 13.08
N GLU A 214 14.72 22.10 13.43
CA GLU A 214 13.84 22.89 12.56
C GLU A 214 14.48 24.25 12.32
N LYS A 215 14.57 24.66 11.04
CA LYS A 215 14.99 26.02 10.72
C LYS A 215 13.95 26.97 11.32
N LYS A 216 14.34 27.72 12.37
CA LYS A 216 13.52 28.78 12.97
C LYS A 216 12.97 29.64 11.83
N GLN A 217 11.64 29.74 11.75
CA GLN A 217 11.00 30.73 10.88
C GLN A 217 11.59 32.09 11.25
N ARG A 218 12.19 32.77 10.27
CA ARG A 218 12.52 34.18 10.40
C ARG A 218 11.19 34.92 10.50
N THR A 219 10.83 35.33 11.71
CA THR A 219 9.83 36.38 11.93
C THR A 219 10.39 37.66 11.32
N ASN A 220 9.73 38.14 10.26
CA ASN A 220 9.85 39.54 9.84
C ASN A 220 8.85 40.37 10.64
#